data_AF-A0A937N517-F1
#
_entry.id   AF-A0A937N517-F1
#
_cell.length_a   1.000
_cell.length_b   1.000
_cell.length_c   1.000
_cell.angle_alpha   90.00
_cell.angle_beta   90.00
_cell.angle_gamma   90.00
#
_symmetry.space_group_name_H-M   'P 1'
#
loop_
_entity.id
_entity.type
_entity.pdbx_description
1 polymer ?
#
loop_
_entity_poly.entity_id
_entity_poly.type
_entity_poly.pdbx_seq_one_letter_code
_entity_poly.pdbx_strand_id
1 'polypeptide(L)'
;MLPSGEFVLSLADLARSFLVEGPVDRDAYPNWDAEWRRRLVQNLEILVGQLWQVGITEIFVNGSFVEDKEHPNDIDGYFECDLMQLTSGDLQRELNLLDPHKIWTWDPASRRPYRGYPKLQLPMWHQYRVELYPHVGQLCGIRDRHGNELEFPAAFRLSRDGKPKGIVKIGAPL
;
A
#
# COMPACT_ATOMS: atom_id res chain seq x y z
N MET A 1 12.78 10.30 2.20
CA MET A 1 11.59 9.74 2.91
C MET A 1 10.54 10.82 3.07
N LEU A 2 9.26 10.48 2.92
CA LEU A 2 8.14 11.40 3.15
C LEU A 2 8.12 11.88 4.62
N PRO A 3 8.10 13.20 4.89
CA PRO A 3 8.07 13.71 6.25
C PRO A 3 6.78 13.27 6.97
N SER A 4 6.82 13.23 8.30
CA SER A 4 5.65 12.83 9.08
C SER A 4 4.46 13.74 8.81
N GLY A 5 3.30 13.12 8.60
CA GLY A 5 2.07 13.79 8.21
C GLY A 5 1.22 12.92 7.30
N GLU A 6 -0.01 13.35 7.07
CA GLU A 6 -0.89 12.78 6.07
C GLU A 6 -0.93 13.69 4.84
N PHE A 7 -0.78 13.08 3.66
CA PHE A 7 -0.75 13.79 2.39
C PHE A 7 -1.87 13.26 1.52
N VAL A 8 -2.88 14.10 1.26
CA VAL A 8 -3.98 13.75 0.37
C VAL A 8 -3.53 14.00 -1.07
N LEU A 9 -3.49 12.95 -1.89
CA LEU A 9 -3.08 13.04 -3.29
C LEU A 9 -4.05 12.23 -4.17
N SER A 10 -4.41 12.76 -5.34
CA SER A 10 -4.99 11.92 -6.38
C SER A 10 -3.94 10.95 -6.93
N LEU A 11 -4.35 9.88 -7.61
CA LEU A 11 -3.42 8.97 -8.28
C LEU A 11 -2.55 9.71 -9.33
N ALA A 12 -3.13 10.68 -10.04
CA ALA A 12 -2.42 11.51 -10.99
C ALA A 12 -1.38 12.42 -10.32
N ASP A 13 -1.68 12.97 -9.14
CA ASP A 13 -0.73 13.78 -8.38
C ASP A 13 0.36 12.91 -7.75
N LEU A 14 0.02 11.72 -7.27
CA LEU A 14 0.99 10.75 -6.78
C LEU A 14 1.99 10.36 -7.89
N ALA A 15 1.51 10.10 -9.11
CA ALA A 15 2.33 9.78 -10.27
C ALA A 15 3.30 10.90 -10.69
N ARG A 16 2.99 12.15 -10.37
CA ARG A 16 3.81 13.35 -10.64
C ARG A 16 4.56 13.85 -9.41
N SER A 17 4.41 13.17 -8.27
CA SER A 17 5.03 13.60 -7.02
C SER A 17 6.52 13.28 -7.00
N PHE A 18 7.23 13.90 -6.05
CA PHE A 18 8.63 13.57 -5.77
C PHE A 18 8.84 12.09 -5.41
N LEU A 19 7.80 11.38 -4.94
CA LEU A 19 7.85 9.94 -4.67
C LEU A 19 7.99 9.11 -5.94
N VAL A 20 7.70 9.67 -7.12
CA VAL A 20 7.88 8.99 -8.40
C VAL A 20 9.00 9.63 -9.19
N GLU A 21 8.95 10.95 -9.37
CA GLU A 21 9.92 11.67 -10.19
C GLU A 21 11.31 11.76 -9.56
N GLY A 22 11.39 11.62 -8.25
CA GLY A 22 12.63 11.67 -7.47
C GLY A 22 13.09 13.09 -7.15
N PRO A 23 14.26 13.19 -6.49
CA PRO A 23 14.86 14.48 -6.15
C PRO A 23 15.23 15.28 -7.41
N VAL A 24 15.21 16.62 -7.28
CA VAL A 24 15.59 17.53 -8.37
C VAL A 24 17.06 17.36 -8.75
N ASP A 25 17.92 17.10 -7.76
CA ASP A 25 19.33 16.82 -7.96
C ASP A 25 19.53 15.36 -8.43
N ARG A 26 19.43 15.15 -9.75
CA ARG A 26 19.58 13.81 -10.34
C ARG A 26 20.99 13.24 -10.24
N ASP A 27 22.00 14.11 -10.16
CA ASP A 27 23.40 13.68 -10.06
C ASP A 27 23.68 13.09 -8.68
N ALA A 28 23.01 13.58 -7.64
CA ALA A 28 23.07 13.00 -6.29
C ALA A 28 22.29 11.68 -6.15
N TYR A 29 21.34 11.39 -7.05
CA TYR A 29 20.48 10.21 -7.01
C TYR A 29 20.42 9.47 -8.36
N PRO A 30 21.56 8.99 -8.87
CA PRO A 30 21.67 8.49 -10.24
C PRO A 30 20.89 7.19 -10.49
N ASN A 31 20.53 6.42 -9.44
CA ASN A 31 19.79 5.17 -9.60
C ASN A 31 18.32 5.29 -9.22
N TRP A 32 17.79 6.51 -9.05
CA TRP A 32 16.38 6.69 -8.74
C TRP A 32 15.49 6.11 -9.84
N ASP A 33 14.74 5.05 -9.50
CA ASP A 33 13.98 4.28 -10.48
C ASP A 33 12.57 4.85 -10.67
N ALA A 34 12.51 6.00 -11.36
CA ALA A 34 11.26 6.70 -11.63
C ALA A 34 10.30 5.87 -12.52
N GLU A 35 10.83 5.08 -13.44
CA GLU A 35 10.01 4.23 -14.32
C GLU A 35 9.33 3.14 -13.52
N TRP A 36 10.08 2.43 -12.67
CA TRP A 36 9.53 1.42 -11.78
C TRP A 36 8.52 1.99 -10.80
N ARG A 37 8.84 3.12 -10.15
CA ARG A 37 7.92 3.80 -9.22
C ARG A 37 6.61 4.21 -9.92
N ARG A 38 6.67 4.66 -11.17
CA ARG A 38 5.48 4.96 -11.98
C ARG A 38 4.66 3.70 -12.26
N ARG A 39 5.31 2.58 -12.58
CA ARG A 39 4.63 1.29 -12.76
C ARG A 39 3.93 0.82 -11.49
N LEU A 40 4.54 1.01 -10.31
CA LEU A 40 3.89 0.71 -9.04
C LEU A 40 2.63 1.56 -8.84
N VAL A 41 2.65 2.85 -9.17
CA VAL A 41 1.47 3.72 -9.10
C VAL A 41 0.38 3.31 -10.09
N GLN A 42 0.75 2.90 -11.32
CA GLN A 42 -0.21 2.37 -12.30
C GLN A 42 -0.88 1.07 -11.81
N ASN A 43 -0.12 0.19 -11.16
CA ASN A 43 -0.68 -1.01 -10.55
C ASN A 43 -1.59 -0.67 -9.36
N LEU A 44 -1.20 0.29 -8.54
CA LEU A 44 -2.03 0.79 -7.44
C LEU A 44 -3.35 1.37 -7.96
N GLU A 45 -3.32 2.12 -9.07
CA GLU A 45 -4.52 2.69 -9.70
C GLU A 45 -5.56 1.62 -10.06
N ILE A 46 -5.14 0.44 -10.52
CA ILE A 46 -6.05 -0.68 -10.79
C ILE A 46 -6.76 -1.12 -9.51
N LEU A 47 -6.02 -1.35 -8.42
CA LEU A 47 -6.57 -1.86 -7.16
C LEU A 47 -7.44 -0.80 -6.47
N VAL A 48 -7.02 0.46 -6.49
CA VAL A 48 -7.80 1.58 -5.97
C VAL A 48 -9.10 1.75 -6.77
N GLY A 49 -9.05 1.63 -8.09
CA GLY A 49 -10.25 1.68 -8.93
C GLY A 49 -11.23 0.54 -8.63
N GLN A 50 -10.74 -0.64 -8.25
CA GLN A 50 -11.59 -1.76 -7.79
C GLN A 50 -12.21 -1.45 -6.42
N LEU A 51 -11.44 -0.89 -5.49
CA LEU A 51 -11.94 -0.46 -4.17
C LEU A 51 -13.03 0.60 -4.28
N TRP A 52 -12.85 1.62 -5.12
CA TRP A 52 -13.87 2.65 -5.35
C TRP A 52 -15.17 2.07 -5.92
N GLN A 53 -15.09 1.11 -6.84
CA GLN A 53 -16.27 0.46 -7.41
C GLN A 53 -17.11 -0.32 -6.40
N VAL A 54 -16.51 -0.77 -5.28
CA VAL A 54 -17.22 -1.43 -4.18
C VAL A 54 -17.51 -0.47 -3.01
N GLY A 55 -17.34 0.85 -3.22
CA GLY A 55 -17.69 1.90 -2.27
C GLY A 55 -16.63 2.24 -1.22
N ILE A 56 -15.43 1.67 -1.30
CA ILE A 56 -14.32 1.95 -0.38
C ILE A 56 -13.57 3.21 -0.85
N THR A 57 -13.54 4.24 -0.03
CA THR A 57 -12.92 5.55 -0.38
C THR A 57 -11.76 5.96 0.53
N GLU A 58 -11.72 5.45 1.76
CA GLU A 58 -10.66 5.72 2.73
C GLU A 58 -9.50 4.76 2.50
N ILE A 59 -8.58 5.15 1.60
CA ILE A 59 -7.45 4.32 1.16
C ILE A 59 -6.13 5.04 1.45
N PHE A 60 -5.22 4.34 2.11
CA PHE A 60 -3.95 4.87 2.58
C PHE A 60 -2.80 4.01 2.09
N VAL A 61 -1.78 4.64 1.51
CA VAL A 61 -0.59 3.97 0.97
C VAL A 61 0.70 4.49 1.59
N ASN A 62 1.66 3.58 1.72
CA ASN A 62 2.89 3.73 2.45
C ASN A 62 3.90 2.68 1.96
N GLY A 63 4.44 1.85 2.88
CA GLY A 63 5.44 0.83 2.61
C GLY A 63 6.83 1.41 2.38
N SER A 64 7.62 0.61 1.67
CA SER A 64 8.95 1.00 1.22
C SER A 64 8.92 2.13 0.17
N PHE A 65 7.78 2.33 -0.48
CA PHE A 65 7.57 3.33 -1.52
C PHE A 65 7.75 4.78 -1.05
N VAL A 66 7.30 5.11 0.17
CA VAL A 66 7.41 6.47 0.73
C VAL A 66 8.74 6.71 1.47
N GLU A 67 9.60 5.70 1.54
CA GLU A 67 10.92 5.77 2.15
C GLU A 67 11.98 6.23 1.15
N ASP A 68 13.18 6.49 1.67
CA ASP A 68 14.33 6.91 0.86
C ASP A 68 15.00 5.69 0.22
N LYS A 69 14.31 5.08 -0.75
CA LYS A 69 14.82 3.94 -1.52
C LYS A 69 14.79 4.26 -2.99
N GLU A 70 15.90 4.13 -3.68
CA GLU A 70 15.95 4.40 -5.12
C GLU A 70 15.00 3.48 -5.91
N HIS A 71 14.91 2.21 -5.49
CA HIS A 71 14.01 1.20 -6.06
C HIS A 71 13.21 0.49 -4.94
N PRO A 72 11.99 0.95 -4.62
CA PRO A 72 11.12 0.25 -3.67
C PRO A 72 10.58 -1.04 -4.30
N ASN A 73 10.32 -2.06 -3.50
CA ASN A 73 9.91 -3.37 -4.05
C ASN A 73 8.42 -3.43 -4.41
N ASP A 74 7.62 -2.60 -3.73
CA ASP A 74 6.17 -2.66 -3.65
C ASP A 74 5.59 -1.39 -3.03
N ILE A 75 4.26 -1.27 -3.13
CA ILE A 75 3.44 -0.35 -2.35
C ILE A 75 2.65 -1.18 -1.33
N ASP A 76 2.79 -0.83 -0.05
CA ASP A 76 1.93 -1.35 1.01
C ASP A 76 0.87 -0.30 1.37
N GLY A 77 -0.33 -0.73 1.73
CA GLY A 77 -1.38 0.17 2.19
C GLY A 77 -2.44 -0.53 3.02
N TYR A 78 -3.37 0.28 3.53
CA TYR A 78 -4.60 -0.20 4.12
C TYR A 78 -5.78 0.62 3.62
N PHE A 79 -6.98 0.09 3.78
CA PHE A 79 -8.21 0.83 3.52
C PHE A 79 -9.23 0.56 4.62
N GLU A 80 -10.07 1.53 4.93
CA GLU A 80 -11.13 1.36 5.92
C GLU A 80 -12.37 0.75 5.27
N CYS A 81 -12.95 -0.24 5.93
CA CYS A 81 -14.16 -0.91 5.46
C CYS A 81 -15.10 -1.25 6.61
N ASP A 82 -16.29 -1.75 6.28
CA ASP A 82 -17.22 -2.27 7.26
C ASP A 82 -16.83 -3.69 7.74
N LEU A 83 -16.98 -3.95 9.04
CA LEU A 83 -16.63 -5.23 9.65
C LEU A 83 -17.50 -6.38 9.12
N MET A 84 -18.79 -6.15 8.92
CA MET A 84 -19.70 -7.17 8.42
C MET A 84 -19.39 -7.52 6.98
N GLN A 85 -19.12 -6.52 6.14
CA GLN A 85 -18.70 -6.73 4.75
C GLN A 85 -17.40 -7.54 4.64
N LEU A 86 -16.45 -7.34 5.57
CA LEU A 86 -15.21 -8.11 5.62
C LEU A 86 -15.46 -9.56 6.09
N THR A 87 -16.16 -9.73 7.20
CA THR A 87 -16.33 -11.04 7.86
C THR A 87 -17.31 -11.97 7.15
N SER A 88 -18.29 -11.44 6.40
CA SER A 88 -19.17 -12.24 5.54
C SER A 88 -18.44 -12.81 4.31
N GLY A 89 -17.29 -12.23 3.96
CA GLY A 89 -16.55 -12.53 2.73
C GLY A 89 -17.07 -11.77 1.50
N ASP A 90 -18.07 -10.90 1.66
CA ASP A 90 -18.66 -10.14 0.55
C ASP A 90 -17.65 -9.19 -0.09
N LEU A 91 -16.85 -8.50 0.71
CA LEU A 91 -15.80 -7.61 0.21
C LEU A 91 -14.84 -8.36 -0.73
N GLN A 92 -14.36 -9.53 -0.28
CA GLN A 92 -13.44 -10.35 -1.06
C GLN A 92 -14.10 -10.85 -2.35
N ARG A 93 -15.36 -11.30 -2.25
CA ARG A 93 -16.13 -11.79 -3.40
C ARG A 93 -16.33 -10.69 -4.44
N GLU A 94 -16.74 -9.50 -4.03
CA GLU A 94 -17.04 -8.36 -4.90
C GLU A 94 -15.79 -7.84 -5.61
N LEU A 95 -14.71 -7.64 -4.88
CA LEU A 95 -13.43 -7.23 -5.46
C LEU A 95 -12.90 -8.27 -6.45
N ASN A 96 -13.05 -9.55 -6.14
CA ASN A 96 -12.69 -10.62 -7.08
C ASN A 96 -13.66 -10.77 -8.26
N LEU A 97 -14.87 -10.20 -8.24
CA LEU A 97 -15.68 -10.13 -9.46
C LEU A 97 -15.08 -9.13 -10.46
N LEU A 98 -14.44 -8.07 -9.97
CA LEU A 98 -13.79 -7.03 -10.77
C LEU A 98 -12.40 -7.46 -11.25
N ASP A 99 -11.62 -8.13 -10.41
CA ASP A 99 -10.26 -8.53 -10.75
C ASP A 99 -10.23 -9.82 -11.60
N PRO A 100 -9.61 -9.83 -12.79
CA PRO A 100 -9.54 -11.03 -13.64
C PRO A 100 -8.62 -12.12 -13.06
N HIS A 101 -7.69 -11.76 -12.17
CA HIS A 101 -6.71 -12.68 -11.58
C HIS A 101 -7.15 -13.24 -10.22
N LYS A 102 -8.27 -12.76 -9.67
CA LYS A 102 -8.84 -13.17 -8.38
C LYS A 102 -7.84 -13.00 -7.22
N ILE A 103 -7.12 -11.88 -7.24
CA ILE A 103 -6.01 -11.59 -6.31
C ILE A 103 -6.46 -11.16 -4.91
N TRP A 104 -7.71 -10.74 -4.73
CA TRP A 104 -8.18 -10.24 -3.45
C TRP A 104 -8.39 -11.40 -2.49
N THR A 105 -7.46 -11.56 -1.58
CA THR A 105 -7.55 -12.47 -0.45
C THR A 105 -6.52 -12.06 0.59
N TRP A 106 -6.85 -12.31 1.85
CA TRP A 106 -5.93 -12.13 2.98
C TRP A 106 -5.66 -13.44 3.71
N ASP A 107 -6.10 -14.57 3.13
CA ASP A 107 -5.84 -15.92 3.64
C ASP A 107 -4.33 -16.21 3.65
N PRO A 108 -3.71 -16.50 4.80
CA PRO A 108 -2.31 -16.89 4.88
C PRO A 108 -1.93 -18.06 3.99
N ALA A 109 -2.84 -19.01 3.74
CA ALA A 109 -2.60 -20.18 2.89
C ALA A 109 -2.48 -19.83 1.40
N SER A 110 -2.97 -18.66 0.98
CA SER A 110 -2.84 -18.17 -0.39
C SER A 110 -1.45 -17.62 -0.72
N ARG A 111 -0.63 -17.35 0.31
CA ARG A 111 0.68 -16.72 0.14
C ARG A 111 1.68 -17.67 -0.53
N ARG A 112 2.49 -17.13 -1.44
CA ARG A 112 3.48 -17.90 -2.22
C ARG A 112 4.88 -17.32 -2.09
N PRO A 113 5.94 -18.15 -2.18
CA PRO A 113 7.31 -17.67 -2.14
C PRO A 113 7.64 -16.86 -3.38
N TYR A 114 8.54 -15.90 -3.24
CA TYR A 114 9.15 -15.17 -4.34
C TYR A 114 10.68 -15.22 -4.20
N ARG A 115 11.38 -15.42 -5.33
CA ARG A 115 12.84 -15.60 -5.30
C ARG A 115 13.53 -14.38 -4.70
N GLY A 116 14.36 -14.60 -3.69
CA GLY A 116 15.09 -13.54 -2.99
C GLY A 116 14.32 -12.85 -1.87
N TYR A 117 13.11 -13.32 -1.54
CA TYR A 117 12.29 -12.76 -0.47
C TYR A 117 12.06 -13.80 0.63
N PRO A 118 12.32 -13.46 1.90
CA PRO A 118 12.16 -14.41 3.00
C PRO A 118 10.69 -14.62 3.40
N LYS A 119 9.81 -13.65 3.08
CA LYS A 119 8.39 -13.70 3.42
C LYS A 119 7.56 -14.21 2.24
N LEU A 120 6.53 -15.01 2.55
CA LEU A 120 5.52 -15.39 1.57
C LEU A 120 4.59 -14.20 1.31
N GLN A 121 4.34 -13.93 0.03
CA GLN A 121 3.61 -12.74 -0.43
C GLN A 121 2.21 -13.09 -0.90
N LEU A 122 1.27 -12.17 -0.74
CA LEU A 122 -0.12 -12.33 -1.18
C LEU A 122 -0.24 -12.35 -2.70
N PRO A 123 -1.33 -12.93 -3.26
CA PRO A 123 -1.56 -12.92 -4.70
C PRO A 123 -1.50 -11.52 -5.35
N MET A 124 -2.02 -10.50 -4.67
CA MET A 124 -1.96 -9.10 -5.12
C MET A 124 -0.53 -8.59 -5.28
N TRP A 125 0.40 -8.99 -4.42
CA TRP A 125 1.80 -8.62 -4.53
C TRP A 125 2.46 -9.27 -5.75
N HIS A 126 2.18 -10.55 -5.99
CA HIS A 126 2.75 -11.27 -7.14
C HIS A 126 2.30 -10.65 -8.47
N GLN A 127 1.02 -10.27 -8.55
CA GLN A 127 0.44 -9.72 -9.76
C GLN A 127 0.77 -8.24 -9.96
N TYR A 128 0.66 -7.44 -8.90
CA TYR A 128 0.64 -5.98 -8.98
C TYR A 128 1.76 -5.29 -8.19
N ARG A 129 2.54 -6.01 -7.37
CA ARG A 129 3.51 -5.42 -6.42
C ARG A 129 2.87 -4.39 -5.48
N VAL A 130 1.62 -4.66 -5.13
CA VAL A 130 0.86 -3.87 -4.17
C VAL A 130 0.24 -4.82 -3.16
N GLU A 131 0.32 -4.48 -1.87
CA GLU A 131 -0.44 -5.14 -0.81
C GLU A 131 -1.34 -4.13 -0.08
N LEU A 132 -2.66 -4.32 -0.16
CA LEU A 132 -3.64 -3.50 0.54
C LEU A 132 -4.41 -4.35 1.56
N TYR A 133 -4.47 -3.86 2.80
CA TYR A 133 -5.11 -4.56 3.92
C TYR A 133 -6.40 -3.87 4.37
N PRO A 134 -7.51 -4.60 4.60
CA PRO A 134 -8.73 -4.03 5.15
C PRO A 134 -8.49 -3.66 6.62
N HIS A 135 -9.02 -2.54 7.06
CA HIS A 135 -8.95 -2.07 8.43
C HIS A 135 -10.34 -1.79 8.99
N VAL A 136 -10.60 -2.37 10.16
CA VAL A 136 -11.87 -2.34 10.89
C VAL A 136 -11.62 -2.10 12.39
N GLY A 137 -10.47 -1.53 12.77
CA GLY A 137 -10.04 -1.34 14.16
C GLY A 137 -9.27 -2.53 14.77
N GLN A 138 -8.79 -3.46 13.93
CA GLN A 138 -7.99 -4.60 14.39
C GLN A 138 -6.49 -4.31 14.47
N LEU A 139 -5.82 -5.02 15.36
CA LEU A 139 -4.36 -5.03 15.49
C LEU A 139 -3.70 -5.75 14.29
N CYS A 140 -2.49 -5.32 13.91
CA CYS A 140 -1.83 -5.77 12.69
C CYS A 140 -0.53 -6.56 12.90
N GLY A 141 -0.25 -7.02 14.13
CA GLY A 141 0.96 -7.79 14.46
C GLY A 141 2.27 -6.97 14.48
N ILE A 142 2.21 -5.66 14.26
CA ILE A 142 3.36 -4.75 14.39
C ILE A 142 3.33 -4.18 15.80
N ARG A 143 4.50 -4.13 16.47
CA ARG A 143 4.62 -3.58 17.83
C ARG A 143 5.41 -2.28 17.83
N ASP A 144 5.04 -1.37 18.72
CA ASP A 144 5.83 -0.18 19.01
C ASP A 144 7.11 -0.52 19.81
N ARG A 145 7.91 0.51 20.10
CA ARG A 145 9.14 0.39 20.91
C ARG A 145 8.91 -0.06 22.36
N HIS A 146 7.67 0.01 22.84
CA HIS A 146 7.25 -0.42 24.18
C HIS A 146 6.65 -1.84 24.17
N GLY A 147 6.56 -2.47 23.00
CA GLY A 147 5.98 -3.80 22.82
C GLY A 147 4.47 -3.81 22.67
N ASN A 148 3.79 -2.66 22.59
CA ASN A 148 2.35 -2.59 22.36
C ASN A 148 2.04 -2.91 20.90
N GLU A 149 1.06 -3.76 20.66
CA GLU A 149 0.61 -4.05 19.31
C GLU A 149 -0.17 -2.86 18.74
N LEU A 150 0.05 -2.57 17.46
CA LEU A 150 -0.48 -1.42 16.76
C LEU A 150 -1.56 -1.83 15.76
N GLU A 151 -2.48 -0.90 15.54
CA GLU A 151 -3.38 -0.92 14.39
C GLU A 151 -2.67 -0.38 13.14
N PHE A 152 -3.23 -0.65 11.96
CA PHE A 152 -2.66 -0.19 10.69
C PHE A 152 -2.40 1.33 10.63
N PRO A 153 -3.31 2.22 11.07
CA PRO A 153 -3.07 3.66 11.03
C PRO A 153 -1.82 4.09 11.81
N ALA A 154 -1.57 3.49 12.97
CA ALA A 154 -0.39 3.80 13.77
C ALA A 154 0.87 3.14 13.19
N ALA A 155 0.80 1.86 12.86
CA ALA A 155 1.93 1.09 12.35
C ALA A 155 2.49 1.66 11.04
N PHE A 156 1.62 2.09 10.13
CA PHE A 156 2.02 2.62 8.83
C PHE A 156 2.69 4.00 8.94
N ARG A 157 2.53 4.72 10.04
CA ARG A 157 3.21 6.01 10.27
C ARG A 157 4.62 5.84 10.88
N LEU A 158 5.12 4.60 10.98
CA LEU A 158 6.44 4.28 11.51
C LEU A 158 7.30 3.55 10.46
N SER A 159 8.57 3.92 10.36
CA SER A 159 9.57 3.14 9.65
C SER A 159 9.90 1.84 10.39
N ARG A 160 10.67 0.95 9.76
CA ARG A 160 11.13 -0.29 10.40
C ARG A 160 11.94 -0.06 11.69
N ASP A 161 12.62 1.08 11.80
CA ASP A 161 13.39 1.47 12.99
C ASP A 161 12.54 2.28 13.99
N GLY A 162 11.23 2.38 13.78
CA GLY A 162 10.30 3.12 14.63
C GLY A 162 10.36 4.64 14.46
N LYS A 163 10.98 5.16 13.40
CA LYS A 163 10.99 6.61 13.13
C LYS A 163 9.66 7.05 12.50
N PRO A 164 9.08 8.19 12.90
CA PRO A 164 7.89 8.72 12.26
C PRO A 164 8.12 8.95 10.76
N LYS A 165 7.14 8.55 9.94
CA LYS A 165 7.10 8.82 8.50
C LYS A 165 5.71 9.20 8.04
N GLY A 166 5.63 9.83 6.87
CA GLY A 166 4.36 10.23 6.28
C GLY A 166 3.56 9.06 5.72
N ILE A 167 2.29 9.32 5.45
CA ILE A 167 1.37 8.41 4.76
C ILE A 167 0.62 9.19 3.67
N VAL A 168 0.32 8.54 2.55
CA VAL A 168 -0.48 9.14 1.48
C VAL A 168 -1.90 8.62 1.60
N LYS A 169 -2.88 9.53 1.71
CA LYS A 169 -4.30 9.21 1.54
C LYS A 169 -4.66 9.44 0.07
N ILE A 170 -5.21 8.42 -0.58
CA ILE A 170 -5.63 8.57 -1.97
C ILE A 170 -6.95 9.35 -2.01
N GLY A 171 -6.93 10.51 -2.67
CA GLY A 171 -8.12 11.33 -2.88
C GLY A 171 -9.14 10.60 -3.74
N ALA A 172 -10.40 10.60 -3.31
CA ALA A 172 -11.50 10.02 -4.07
C ALA A 172 -11.59 10.63 -5.48
N PRO A 173 -12.08 9.87 -6.48
CA PRO A 173 -12.32 10.40 -7.80
C PRO A 173 -13.37 11.51 -7.69
N LEU A 174 -13.10 12.65 -8.34
CA LEU A 174 -14.08 13.72 -8.51
C LEU A 174 -15.28 13.24 -9.33
#